data_AF-A0A7Y9KGC2-F1
#
_entry.id   AF-A0A7Y9KGC2-F1
#
_cell.length_a   1.000
_cell.length_b   1.000
_cell.length_c   1.000
_cell.angle_alpha   90.00
_cell.angle_beta   90.00
_cell.angle_gamma   90.00
#
_symmetry.space_group_name_H-M   'P 1'
#
loop_
_entity.id
_entity.type
_entity.pdbx_description
1 polymer ?
#
loop_
_entity_poly.entity_id
_entity_poly.type
_entity_poly.pdbx_seq_one_letter_code
_entity_poly.pdbx_strand_id
1 'polypeptide(L)'
;MLSSVLGARGTVASLLTTLMAEAQRDPAFAASFRTGFLARRRSLMRTLLDRAAARGDLAPNVDLDFIVELFYGALWYRLLADSGPIDQHFADQLTATLLVHLRPAPA
;
A
#
# COMPACT_ATOMS: atom_id res chain seq x y z
N MET A 1 30.03 1.31 0.52
CA MET A 1 29.09 1.52 -0.61
C MET A 1 27.70 0.89 -0.40
N LEU A 2 27.41 0.19 0.71
CA LEU A 2 26.06 -0.37 1.00
C LEU A 2 25.22 0.46 2.01
N SER A 3 25.75 1.59 2.51
CA SER A 3 25.08 2.45 3.49
C SER A 3 24.13 3.48 2.88
N SER A 4 24.20 3.78 1.58
CA SER A 4 23.36 4.81 0.95
C SER A 4 21.92 4.35 0.67
N VAL A 5 21.72 3.07 0.39
CA VAL A 5 20.38 2.50 0.10
C VAL A 5 19.55 2.35 1.39
N LEU A 6 20.19 2.11 2.53
CA LEU A 6 19.53 2.08 3.84
C LEU A 6 19.19 3.49 4.36
N GLY A 7 20.06 4.47 4.12
CA GLY A 7 19.80 5.87 4.51
C GLY A 7 18.61 6.49 3.76
N ALA A 8 18.51 6.26 2.45
CA ALA A 8 17.39 6.78 1.64
C ALA A 8 16.02 6.19 2.05
N ARG A 9 15.98 4.92 2.50
CA ARG A 9 14.76 4.27 3.00
C ARG A 9 14.27 4.91 4.30
N GLY A 10 15.18 5.28 5.21
CA GLY A 10 14.85 6.03 6.42
C GLY A 10 14.26 7.41 6.11
N THR A 11 14.82 8.12 5.12
CA THR A 11 14.35 9.45 4.73
C THR A 11 12.95 9.43 4.12
N VAL A 12 12.65 8.48 3.24
CA VAL A 12 11.31 8.38 2.62
C VAL A 12 10.25 7.95 3.64
N ALA A 13 10.57 6.97 4.48
CA ALA A 13 9.67 6.55 5.56
C ALA A 13 9.36 7.72 6.50
N SER A 14 10.38 8.43 6.97
CA SER A 14 10.24 9.61 7.84
C SER A 14 9.42 10.72 7.19
N LEU A 15 9.64 10.99 5.90
CA LEU A 15 8.87 11.99 5.15
C LEU A 15 7.39 11.59 5.07
N LEU A 16 7.08 10.35 4.69
CA LEU A 16 5.70 9.87 4.59
C LEU A 16 4.96 9.91 5.94
N THR A 17 5.64 9.52 7.02
CA THR A 17 5.10 9.62 8.38
C THR A 17 4.82 11.08 8.75
N THR A 18 5.73 12.00 8.43
CA THR A 18 5.56 13.43 8.68
C THR A 18 4.36 13.99 7.91
N LEU A 19 4.26 13.70 6.60
CA LEU A 19 3.13 14.14 5.78
C LEU A 19 1.80 13.56 6.32
N MET A 20 1.76 12.29 6.71
CA MET A 20 0.55 11.72 7.29
C MET A 20 0.18 12.39 8.62
N ALA A 21 1.16 12.72 9.46
CA ALA A 21 0.94 13.43 10.71
C ALA A 21 0.40 14.85 10.48
N GLU A 22 0.95 15.60 9.52
CA GLU A 22 0.42 16.93 9.16
C GLU A 22 -1.01 16.84 8.61
N ALA A 23 -1.34 15.79 7.85
CA ALA A 23 -2.71 15.55 7.38
C ALA A 23 -3.72 15.27 8.50
N GLN A 24 -3.29 14.97 9.74
CA GLN A 24 -4.19 14.89 10.89
C GLN A 24 -4.41 16.24 11.58
N ARG A 25 -3.54 17.23 11.33
CA ARG A 25 -3.54 18.53 12.04
C ARG A 25 -4.10 19.66 11.17
N ASP A 26 -3.84 19.63 9.87
CA ASP A 26 -4.29 20.64 8.92
C ASP A 26 -5.29 20.03 7.91
N PRO A 27 -6.59 20.38 8.01
CA PRO A 27 -7.61 19.90 7.09
C PRO A 27 -7.40 20.30 5.62
N ALA A 28 -6.81 21.47 5.35
CA ALA A 28 -6.54 21.94 3.99
C ALA A 28 -5.40 21.13 3.38
N PHE A 29 -4.33 20.91 4.15
CA PHE A 29 -3.27 19.99 3.75
C PHE A 29 -3.82 18.56 3.56
N ALA A 30 -4.64 18.06 4.48
CA ALA A 30 -5.25 16.73 4.39
C ALA A 30 -6.04 16.53 3.08
N ALA A 31 -6.81 17.54 2.67
CA ALA A 31 -7.56 17.50 1.42
C ALA A 31 -6.63 17.32 0.21
N SER A 32 -5.58 18.15 0.11
CA SER A 32 -4.60 18.08 -0.99
C SER A 32 -3.77 16.79 -0.96
N PHE A 33 -3.38 16.31 0.22
CA PHE A 33 -2.63 15.07 0.38
C PHE A 33 -3.48 13.84 -0.03
N ARG A 34 -4.77 13.82 0.35
CA ARG A 34 -5.71 12.75 -0.02
C ARG A 34 -5.96 12.71 -1.52
N THR A 35 -6.31 13.84 -2.13
CA THR A 35 -6.68 13.90 -3.55
C THR A 35 -5.49 13.86 -4.49
N GLY A 36 -4.33 14.38 -4.06
CA GLY A 36 -3.11 14.39 -4.86
C GLY A 36 -2.30 13.11 -4.72
N PHE A 37 -1.84 12.82 -3.50
CA PHE A 37 -0.87 11.74 -3.28
C PHE A 37 -1.57 10.39 -3.04
N LEU A 38 -2.44 10.29 -2.03
CA LEU A 38 -3.03 9.00 -1.64
C LEU A 38 -3.92 8.41 -2.73
N ALA A 39 -4.77 9.23 -3.36
CA ALA A 39 -5.63 8.80 -4.46
C ALA A 39 -4.83 8.26 -5.65
N ARG A 40 -3.72 8.92 -6.03
CA ARG A 40 -2.84 8.45 -7.11
C ARG A 40 -2.21 7.09 -6.78
N ARG A 41 -1.73 6.90 -5.54
CA ARG A 41 -1.15 5.64 -5.07
C ARG A 41 -2.17 4.49 -5.10
N ARG A 42 -3.41 4.76 -4.67
CA ARG A 42 -4.52 3.81 -4.75
C ARG A 42 -4.87 3.46 -6.19
N SER A 43 -4.99 4.46 -7.07
CA SER A 43 -5.30 4.27 -8.49
C SER A 43 -4.27 3.39 -9.21
N LEU A 44 -2.98 3.59 -8.96
CA LEU A 44 -1.93 2.75 -9.56
C LEU A 44 -2.05 1.27 -9.19
N MET A 45 -2.33 0.97 -7.91
CA MET A 45 -2.57 -0.40 -7.48
C MET A 45 -3.85 -0.96 -8.10
N ARG A 46 -4.91 -0.15 -8.15
CA ARG A 46 -6.19 -0.54 -8.75
C ARG A 46 -6.02 -0.93 -10.22
N THR A 47 -5.29 -0.15 -11.02
CA THR A 47 -4.97 -0.46 -12.42
C THR A 47 -4.19 -1.77 -12.59
N LEU A 48 -3.36 -2.18 -11.62
CA LEU A 48 -2.70 -3.48 -11.65
C LEU A 48 -3.71 -4.61 -11.44
N LEU A 49 -4.60 -4.47 -10.46
CA LEU A 49 -5.63 -5.45 -10.14
C LEU A 49 -6.68 -5.56 -11.26
N ASP A 50 -7.12 -4.45 -11.86
CA ASP A 50 -8.06 -4.47 -12.98
C ASP A 50 -7.47 -5.23 -14.18
N ARG A 51 -6.18 -5.07 -14.45
CA ARG A 51 -5.49 -5.84 -15.50
C ARG A 51 -5.42 -7.33 -15.19
N ALA A 52 -5.27 -7.71 -13.92
CA ALA A 52 -5.31 -9.11 -13.50
C ALA A 52 -6.73 -9.68 -13.63
N ALA A 53 -7.76 -8.93 -13.23
CA ALA A 53 -9.16 -9.30 -13.41
C ALA A 53 -9.50 -9.54 -14.88
N ALA A 54 -9.06 -8.65 -15.78
CA ALA A 54 -9.29 -8.78 -17.22
C ALA A 54 -8.65 -10.02 -17.86
N ARG A 55 -7.59 -10.58 -17.25
CA ARG A 55 -6.98 -11.85 -17.67
C ARG A 55 -7.65 -13.09 -17.08
N GLY A 56 -8.58 -12.92 -16.15
CA GLY A 56 -9.17 -14.02 -15.39
C GLY A 56 -8.30 -14.53 -14.25
N ASP A 57 -7.27 -13.77 -13.85
CA ASP A 57 -6.35 -14.18 -12.77
C ASP A 57 -6.97 -14.02 -11.37
N LEU A 58 -8.09 -13.29 -11.25
CA LEU A 58 -8.76 -12.99 -9.98
C LEU A 58 -10.10 -13.71 -9.87
N ALA A 59 -10.48 -14.08 -8.65
CA ALA A 59 -11.80 -14.61 -8.33
C ALA A 59 -12.91 -13.62 -8.75
N PRO A 60 -14.07 -14.13 -9.19
CA PRO A 60 -15.21 -13.27 -9.49
C PRO A 60 -15.72 -12.59 -8.21
N ASN A 61 -16.22 -11.35 -8.34
CA ASN A 61 -16.83 -10.57 -7.26
C ASN A 61 -15.90 -10.17 -6.09
N VAL A 62 -14.58 -10.14 -6.31
CA VAL A 62 -13.66 -9.55 -5.33
C VAL A 62 -13.83 -8.03 -5.32
N ASP A 63 -13.99 -7.46 -4.13
CA ASP A 63 -13.90 -6.01 -3.92
C ASP A 63 -12.44 -5.55 -4.00
N LEU A 64 -12.01 -5.13 -5.18
CA LEU A 64 -10.64 -4.68 -5.41
C LEU A 64 -10.31 -3.37 -4.66
N ASP A 65 -11.29 -2.52 -4.36
CA ASP A 65 -11.03 -1.29 -3.61
C ASP A 65 -10.73 -1.60 -2.15
N PHE A 66 -11.41 -2.60 -1.59
CA PHE A 66 -11.12 -3.12 -0.26
C PHE A 66 -9.75 -3.81 -0.20
N ILE A 67 -9.36 -4.56 -1.23
CA ILE A 67 -8.00 -5.14 -1.31
C ILE A 67 -6.92 -4.06 -1.32
N VAL A 68 -7.13 -2.98 -2.09
CA VAL A 68 -6.23 -1.81 -2.09
C VAL A 68 -6.18 -1.16 -0.70
N GLU A 69 -7.31 -1.08 -0.01
CA GLU A 69 -7.37 -0.56 1.36
C GLU A 69 -6.61 -1.43 2.36
N LEU A 70 -6.79 -2.75 2.34
CA LEU A 70 -6.04 -3.66 3.21
C LEU A 70 -4.52 -3.56 2.98
N PHE A 71 -4.09 -3.53 1.71
CA PHE A 71 -2.68 -3.38 1.36
C PHE A 71 -2.06 -2.10 1.96
N TYR A 72 -2.69 -0.94 1.71
CA TYR A 72 -2.17 0.33 2.20
C TYR A 72 -2.36 0.48 3.71
N GLY A 73 -3.43 -0.09 4.28
CA GLY A 73 -3.66 -0.12 5.72
C GLY A 73 -2.54 -0.85 6.46
N ALA A 74 -2.16 -2.04 6.01
CA ALA A 74 -1.03 -2.78 6.56
C ALA A 74 0.30 -2.00 6.43
N LEU A 75 0.56 -1.40 5.27
CA LEU A 75 1.76 -0.59 5.04
C LEU A 75 1.82 0.64 5.95
N TRP A 76 0.72 1.39 6.08
CA TRP A 76 0.65 2.55 6.95
C TRP A 76 0.73 2.18 8.43
N TYR A 77 0.11 1.07 8.86
CA TYR A 77 0.26 0.57 10.23
C TYR A 77 1.72 0.21 10.53
N ARG A 78 2.38 -0.49 9.61
CA ARG A 78 3.81 -0.82 9.73
C ARG A 78 4.67 0.43 9.84
N LEU A 79 4.39 1.43 9.02
CA LEU A 79 5.16 2.68 8.95
C LEU A 79 4.93 3.61 10.15
N LEU A 80 3.68 3.81 10.56
CA LEU A 80 3.31 4.81 11.58
C LEU A 80 3.48 4.28 13.00
N ALA A 81 3.19 3.00 13.21
CA ALA A 81 3.30 2.36 14.53
C ALA A 81 4.67 1.72 14.78
N ASP A 82 5.58 1.79 13.80
CA ASP A 82 6.90 1.13 13.82
C ASP A 82 6.80 -0.34 14.26
N SER A 83 5.79 -1.06 13.77
CA SER A 83 5.46 -2.42 14.22
C SER A 83 6.41 -3.49 13.65
N GLY A 84 7.52 -3.10 13.03
CA GLY A 84 8.55 -3.96 12.44
C GLY A 84 9.20 -3.36 11.20
N PRO A 85 10.16 -4.07 10.57
CA PRO A 85 10.79 -3.59 9.35
C PRO A 85 9.82 -3.58 8.15
N ILE A 86 10.02 -2.63 7.22
CA ILE A 86 9.44 -2.69 5.87
C ILE A 86 10.51 -3.25 4.95
N ASP A 87 10.52 -4.57 4.83
CA ASP A 87 11.50 -5.34 4.07
C ASP A 87 10.81 -6.32 3.09
N GLN A 88 11.63 -7.12 2.41
CA GLN A 88 11.15 -8.11 1.44
C GLN A 88 10.24 -9.15 2.11
N HIS A 89 10.56 -9.56 3.34
CA HIS A 89 9.78 -10.55 4.07
C HIS A 89 8.36 -10.05 4.34
N PHE A 90 8.22 -8.80 4.81
CA PHE A 90 6.91 -8.17 4.98
C PHE A 90 6.14 -8.07 3.65
N ALA A 91 6.82 -7.66 2.58
CA ALA A 91 6.21 -7.53 1.26
C ALA A 91 5.68 -8.88 0.75
N ASP A 92 6.47 -9.94 0.89
CA ASP A 92 6.11 -11.30 0.47
C ASP A 92 4.94 -11.85 1.28
N GLN A 93 4.96 -11.67 2.61
CA GLN A 93 3.87 -12.09 3.49
C GLN A 93 2.55 -11.38 3.15
N LEU A 94 2.57 -10.05 3.07
CA LEU A 94 1.38 -9.27 2.74
C LEU A 94 0.81 -9.67 1.37
N THR A 95 1.69 -9.84 0.38
CA THR A 95 1.29 -10.25 -0.97
C THR A 95 0.68 -11.65 -0.96
N ALA A 96 1.32 -12.62 -0.29
CA ALA A 96 0.80 -13.99 -0.18
C ALA A 96 -0.57 -14.03 0.49
N THR A 97 -0.76 -13.30 1.60
CA THR A 97 -2.05 -13.20 2.30
C THR A 97 -3.14 -12.62 1.41
N LEU A 98 -2.87 -11.52 0.70
CA LEU A 98 -3.86 -10.95 -0.21
C LEU A 98 -4.16 -11.90 -1.38
N LEU A 99 -3.14 -12.56 -1.95
CA LEU A 99 -3.31 -13.48 -3.08
C LEU A 99 -4.18 -14.69 -2.74
N VAL A 100 -4.18 -15.18 -1.50
CA VAL A 100 -5.08 -16.27 -1.08
C VAL A 100 -6.55 -15.89 -1.29
N HIS A 101 -6.92 -14.63 -1.05
CA HIS A 101 -8.29 -14.15 -1.25
C HIS A 101 -8.58 -13.72 -2.69
N LEU A 102 -7.55 -13.45 -3.46
CA LEU A 102 -7.67 -13.01 -4.85
C LEU A 102 -7.78 -14.16 -5.85
N ARG A 103 -7.28 -15.36 -5.52
CA ARG A 103 -7.18 -16.46 -6.48
C ARG A 103 -8.55 -17.08 -6.78
N PRO A 104 -8.86 -17.40 -8.04
CA PRO A 104 -10.04 -18.19 -8.38
C PRO A 104 -9.95 -19.59 -7.75
N ALA A 105 -11.10 -20.16 -7.41
CA ALA A 105 -11.17 -21.53 -6.92
C ALA A 105 -10.58 -22.50 -7.97
N PRO A 106 -9.87 -23.56 -7.55
CA PRO A 106 -9.44 -24.58 -8.48
C PRO A 106 -10.65 -25.16 -9.24
N ALA A 107 -10.48 -25.35 -10.55
CA ALA A 107 -11.49 -25.90 -11.44
C ALA A 107 -11.84 -27.35 -11.11
#